data_AF-A0A5B7TIX8-F1
#
_entry.id   AF-A0A5B7TIX8-F1
#
_cell.length_a   1.000
_cell.length_b   1.000
_cell.length_c   1.000
_cell.angle_alpha   90.00
_cell.angle_beta   90.00
_cell.angle_gamma   90.00
#
_symmetry.space_group_name_H-M   'P 1'
#
loop_
_entity.id
_entity.type
_entity.pdbx_description
1 polymer ?
#
loop_
_entity_poly.entity_id
_entity_poly.type
_entity_poly.pdbx_seq_one_letter_code
_entity_poly.pdbx_strand_id
1 'polypeptide(L)'
;MLDVNVFKEFVNKLDIEYKEKGFLMTTQRAKQWYEYMKDMTDEEFKQRIDWVLKNVSFSPSMADVFKAEINTNNTWIKEADLSDLM
;
A
#
# COMPACT_ATOMS: atom_id res chain seq x y z
N MET A 1 3.01 1.92 -13.56
CA MET A 1 3.76 3.08 -13.08
C MET A 1 2.80 3.91 -12.26
N LEU A 2 3.24 4.31 -11.07
CA LEU A 2 2.42 4.98 -10.08
C LEU A 2 2.14 6.42 -10.51
N ASP A 3 0.87 6.79 -10.62
CA ASP A 3 0.47 8.17 -10.87
C ASP A 3 0.75 9.04 -9.63
N VAL A 4 1.30 10.23 -9.86
CA VAL A 4 1.67 11.13 -8.76
C VAL A 4 0.47 11.60 -7.95
N ASN A 5 -0.72 11.68 -8.57
CA ASN A 5 -1.94 12.08 -7.88
C ASN A 5 -2.47 10.92 -7.02
N VAL A 6 -2.40 9.69 -7.53
CA VAL A 6 -2.71 8.48 -6.74
C VAL A 6 -1.78 8.39 -5.53
N PHE A 7 -0.48 8.61 -5.74
CA PHE A 7 0.49 8.63 -4.63
C PHE A 7 0.09 9.67 -3.56
N LYS A 8 -0.17 10.92 -3.97
CA LYS A 8 -0.54 12.00 -3.04
C LYS A 8 -1.84 11.70 -2.29
N GLU A 9 -2.86 11.21 -2.98
CA GLU A 9 -4.16 10.91 -2.37
C GLU A 9 -4.02 9.86 -1.26
N PHE A 10 -3.30 8.78 -1.53
CA PHE A 10 -3.20 7.66 -0.58
C PHE A 10 -2.19 7.93 0.54
N VAL A 11 -1.13 8.68 0.29
CA VAL A 11 -0.25 9.17 1.36
C VAL A 11 -0.98 10.15 2.28
N ASN A 12 -1.90 10.96 1.76
CA ASN A 12 -2.74 11.82 2.59
C ASN A 12 -3.65 11.01 3.52
N LYS A 13 -4.09 9.81 3.13
CA LYS A 13 -4.83 8.90 4.04
C LYS A 13 -3.97 8.46 5.22
N LEU A 14 -2.69 8.14 4.97
CA LEU A 14 -1.74 7.86 6.06
C LEU A 14 -1.54 9.09 6.96
N ASP A 15 -1.43 10.27 6.37
CA ASP A 15 -1.27 11.51 7.14
C ASP A 15 -2.47 11.74 8.06
N ILE A 16 -3.69 11.54 7.58
CA ILE A 16 -4.91 11.66 8.39
C ILE A 16 -4.92 10.63 9.53
N GLU A 17 -4.69 9.35 9.23
CA GLU A 17 -4.79 8.26 10.23
C GLU A 17 -3.69 8.32 11.30
N TYR A 18 -2.47 8.70 10.91
CA TYR A 18 -1.30 8.65 11.78
C TYR A 18 -0.80 10.01 12.25
N LYS A 19 -1.53 11.11 11.97
CA LYS A 19 -1.14 12.47 12.37
C LYS A 19 -0.83 12.57 13.87
N GLU A 20 -1.75 12.08 14.69
CA GLU A 20 -1.63 12.10 16.16
C GLU A 20 -0.56 11.13 16.69
N LYS A 21 -0.13 10.19 15.83
CA LYS A 21 0.93 9.22 16.11
C LYS A 21 2.30 9.71 15.64
N GLY A 22 2.42 10.96 15.23
CA GLY A 22 3.68 11.59 14.82
C GLY A 22 4.10 11.26 13.39
N PHE A 23 3.19 10.79 12.52
CA PHE A 23 3.47 10.71 11.10
C PHE A 23 3.57 12.11 10.51
N LEU A 24 4.66 12.36 9.79
CA LEU A 24 4.93 13.65 9.15
C LEU A 24 5.45 13.41 7.74
N MET A 25 4.62 13.72 6.76
CA MET A 25 5.01 13.66 5.35
C MET A 25 5.48 15.02 4.83
N THR A 26 6.79 15.26 4.87
CA THR A 26 7.39 16.45 4.25
C THR A 26 7.52 16.26 2.74
N THR A 27 7.61 17.35 1.97
CA THR A 27 7.80 17.29 0.51
C THR A 27 9.03 16.47 0.11
N GLN A 28 10.12 16.57 0.88
CA GLN A 28 11.35 15.81 0.62
C GLN A 28 11.14 14.31 0.86
N ARG A 29 10.45 13.92 1.94
CA ARG A 29 10.10 12.52 2.21
C ARG A 29 9.17 11.97 1.14
N ALA A 30 8.15 12.73 0.77
CA ALA A 30 7.20 12.36 -0.28
C ALA A 30 7.92 12.10 -1.62
N LYS A 31 8.86 12.98 -2.00
CA LYS A 31 9.68 12.78 -3.21
C LYS A 31 10.52 11.51 -3.13
N GLN A 32 11.17 11.24 -1.99
CA GLN A 32 11.95 10.01 -1.83
C GLN A 32 11.08 8.76 -1.95
N TRP A 33 9.94 8.73 -1.26
CA TRP A 33 9.02 7.59 -1.30
C TRP A 33 8.53 7.34 -2.73
N TYR A 34 8.12 8.40 -3.43
CA TYR A 34 7.67 8.29 -4.81
C TYR A 34 8.77 7.74 -5.73
N GLU A 35 10.03 8.18 -5.60
CA GLU A 35 11.12 7.65 -6.44
C GLU A 35 11.35 6.14 -6.25
N TYR A 36 11.20 5.62 -5.02
CA TYR A 36 11.32 4.19 -4.75
C TYR A 36 10.09 3.38 -5.18
N MET A 37 8.94 4.02 -5.30
CA MET A 37 7.65 3.37 -5.55
C MET A 37 7.13 3.60 -6.98
N LYS A 38 7.74 4.51 -7.76
CA LYS A 38 7.25 4.93 -9.09
C LYS A 38 7.02 3.77 -10.05
N ASP A 39 7.83 2.73 -9.97
CA ASP A 39 7.76 1.59 -10.88
C ASP A 39 6.58 0.65 -10.56
N MET A 40 5.98 0.77 -9.37
CA MET A 40 4.82 -0.03 -8.98
C MET A 40 3.54 0.43 -9.70
N THR A 41 2.49 -0.39 -9.71
CA THR A 41 1.19 0.02 -10.27
C THR A 41 0.38 0.79 -9.24
N ASP A 42 -0.55 1.63 -9.71
CA ASP A 42 -1.51 2.32 -8.85
C ASP A 42 -2.24 1.33 -7.94
N GLU A 43 -2.72 0.23 -8.50
CA GLU A 43 -3.46 -0.81 -7.77
C GLU A 43 -2.60 -1.44 -6.67
N GLU A 44 -1.36 -1.79 -7.00
CA GLU A 44 -0.40 -2.35 -6.05
C GLU A 44 -0.14 -1.38 -4.88
N PHE A 45 0.08 -0.10 -5.20
CA PHE A 45 0.31 0.92 -4.18
C PHE A 45 -0.91 1.08 -3.26
N LYS A 46 -2.11 1.16 -3.83
CA LYS A 46 -3.36 1.28 -3.08
C LYS A 46 -3.54 0.12 -2.11
N GLN A 47 -3.36 -1.11 -2.58
CA GLN A 47 -3.48 -2.31 -1.75
C GLN A 47 -2.47 -2.32 -0.59
N ARG A 48 -1.24 -1.87 -0.83
CA ARG A 48 -0.20 -1.77 0.21
C ARG A 48 -0.55 -0.73 1.27
N ILE A 49 -1.06 0.43 0.86
CA ILE A 49 -1.51 1.48 1.80
C ILE A 49 -2.69 0.98 2.63
N ASP A 50 -3.69 0.36 1.99
CA ASP A 50 -4.85 -0.19 2.68
C ASP A 50 -4.46 -1.30 3.67
N TRP A 51 -3.47 -2.13 3.31
CA TRP A 51 -2.91 -3.12 4.22
C TRP A 51 -2.27 -2.45 5.43
N VAL A 52 -1.46 -1.41 5.23
CA VAL A 52 -0.82 -0.66 6.32
C VAL A 52 -1.86 -0.06 7.25
N LEU A 53 -2.87 0.62 6.70
CA LEU A 53 -3.96 1.23 7.48
C LEU A 53 -4.72 0.21 8.34
N LYS A 54 -4.86 -1.04 7.87
CA LYS A 54 -5.58 -2.10 8.60
C LYS A 54 -4.73 -2.84 9.63
N ASN A 55 -3.41 -2.92 9.43
CA ASN A 55 -2.55 -3.82 10.20
C ASN A 55 -1.52 -3.11 11.07
N VAL A 56 -1.17 -1.86 10.76
CA VAL A 56 -0.12 -1.13 11.47
C VAL A 56 -0.73 -0.15 12.46
N SER A 57 -0.44 -0.35 13.75
CA SER A 57 -0.97 0.52 14.81
C SER A 57 -0.19 1.83 15.00
N PHE A 58 1.08 1.86 14.57
CA PHE A 58 2.01 2.99 14.74
C PHE A 58 2.24 3.75 13.44
N SER A 59 2.85 4.94 13.55
CA SER A 59 3.25 5.75 12.39
C SER A 59 4.12 4.94 11.42
N PRO A 60 3.66 4.67 10.18
CA PRO A 60 4.37 3.80 9.27
C PRO A 60 5.57 4.49 8.62
N SER A 61 6.59 3.70 8.31
CA SER A 61 7.72 4.08 7.47
C SER A 61 7.47 3.71 6.00
N MET A 62 8.38 4.17 5.13
CA MET A 62 8.36 3.81 3.71
C MET A 62 8.43 2.30 3.53
N ALA A 63 9.26 1.65 4.36
CA ALA A 63 9.49 0.22 4.28
C ALA A 63 8.23 -0.57 4.62
N ASP A 64 7.42 -0.08 5.56
CA ASP A 64 6.17 -0.74 5.94
C ASP A 64 5.19 -0.75 4.76
N VAL A 65 5.09 0.35 4.03
CA VAL A 65 4.28 0.42 2.79
C VAL A 65 4.90 -0.43 1.67
N PHE A 66 6.21 -0.26 1.41
CA PHE A 66 6.89 -0.92 0.29
C PHE A 66 6.98 -2.45 0.46
N LYS A 67 6.99 -2.94 1.69
CA LYS A 67 7.07 -4.38 2.01
C LYS A 67 5.73 -4.96 2.45
N ALA A 68 4.66 -4.17 2.52
CA ALA A 68 3.34 -4.65 2.89
C ALA A 68 2.97 -5.87 2.04
N GLU A 69 2.63 -6.97 2.71
CA GLU A 69 2.25 -8.21 2.06
C GLU A 69 0.83 -8.08 1.51
N ILE A 70 0.76 -7.61 0.27
CA ILE A 70 -0.45 -7.71 -0.52
C ILE A 70 -0.52 -9.12 -1.06
N ASN A 71 -1.56 -9.87 -0.66
CA ASN A 71 -1.83 -11.20 -1.21
C ASN A 71 -2.13 -11.07 -2.71
N THR A 72 -1.08 -11.05 -3.51
CA THR A 72 -1.15 -11.04 -4.98
C THR A 72 -1.38 -12.45 -5.53
N ASN A 73 -1.28 -13.47 -4.66
CA ASN A 73 -1.60 -14.85 -4.96
C ASN A 73 -2.96 -15.25 -4.37
N ASN A 74 -4.04 -14.89 -5.08
CA ASN A 74 -5.23 -15.73 -5.08
C ASN A 74 -4.94 -17.04 -5.85
N THR A 75 -3.96 -17.82 -5.41
CA THR A 75 -3.74 -19.19 -5.92
C THR A 75 -4.78 -20.17 -5.36
N TRP A 76 -5.44 -19.83 -4.25
CA TRP A 76 -6.53 -20.64 -3.68
C TRP A 76 -7.84 -20.65 -4.50
N ILE A 77 -7.99 -19.76 -5.49
CA ILE A 77 -9.17 -19.73 -6.39
C ILE A 77 -8.88 -20.40 -7.74
N LYS A 78 -7.63 -20.84 -8.00
CA LYS A 78 -7.26 -21.52 -9.25
C LYS A 78 -7.33 -23.05 -9.20
N GLU A 79 -7.55 -23.64 -8.02
CA GLU A 79 -7.66 -25.10 -7.84
C GLU A 79 -8.82 -25.48 -6.90
N ALA A 80 -9.85 -24.63 -6.76
CA ALA A 80 -11.17 -25.15 -6.43
C ALA A 80 -11.74 -25.75 -7.70
N ASP A 81 -11.19 -26.91 -8.04
CA ASP A 81 -11.62 -27.80 -9.09
C ASP A 81 -13.12 -28.08 -8.91
N LEU A 82 -13.95 -27.32 -9.62
CA LEU A 82 -15.40 -27.57 -9.72
C LEU A 82 -15.69 -28.91 -10.42
N SER A 83 -14.67 -29.71 -10.78
CA SER A 83 -14.84 -31.09 -11.23
C SER A 83 -15.35 -32.02 -10.11
N ASP A 84 -15.13 -31.69 -8.83
CA ASP A 84 -15.61 -32.49 -7.69
C ASP A 84 -17.07 -32.17 -7.30
N LEU A 85 -17.73 -31.29 -8.08
CA LEU A 85 -19.15 -30.92 -7.91
C LEU A 85 -20.07 -31.43 -9.05
N MET A 86 -19.57 -32.31 -9.93
CA MET A 86 -20.36 -33.09 -10.89
C MET A 86 -20.15 -34.59 -10.71
#